data_AF-A0A0W1AK06-F1
#
_entry.id   AF-A0A0W1AK06-F1
#
_cell.length_a   1.000
_cell.length_b   1.000
_cell.length_c   1.000
_cell.angle_alpha   90.00
_cell.angle_beta   90.00
_cell.angle_gamma   90.00
#
_symmetry.space_group_name_H-M   'P 1'
#
loop_
_entity.id
_entity.type
_entity.pdbx_description
1 polymer ?
#
loop_
_entity_poly.entity_id
_entity_poly.type
_entity_poly.pdbx_seq_one_letter_code
_entity_poly.pdbx_strand_id
1 'polypeptide(L)'
;MMNLRLGIRASHYGLMLLQALLGLAIATRQIFIHLGPDTPGYGEPFLGMYFYTWSALIFLFIIGFIAIALLFEQGLDRQFKTTNKGIIALTYLFLILILANGISTFLECGPYVCPDNPTVYYFFK
;
A
#
# COMPACT_ATOMS: atom_id res chain seq x y z
N MET A 1 1.62 9.94 -6.98
CA MET A 1 2.69 10.63 -7.74
C MET A 1 2.19 11.18 -9.07
N MET A 2 1.48 10.39 -9.87
CA MET A 2 1.00 10.78 -11.21
C MET A 2 0.09 12.01 -11.19
N ASN A 3 -0.88 12.07 -10.27
CA ASN A 3 -1.77 13.24 -10.12
C ASN A 3 -1.03 14.56 -9.86
N LEU A 4 0.10 14.54 -9.15
CA LEU A 4 0.87 15.76 -8.85
C LEU A 4 1.70 16.26 -10.04
N ARG A 5 2.10 15.36 -10.95
CA ARG A 5 3.04 15.66 -12.05
C ARG A 5 2.36 15.78 -13.41
N LEU A 6 1.37 14.94 -13.67
CA LEU A 6 0.72 14.78 -14.96
C LEU A 6 -0.68 15.42 -15.00
N GLY A 7 -1.12 15.99 -13.87
CA GLY A 7 -2.49 16.45 -13.67
C GLY A 7 -3.38 15.35 -13.12
N ILE A 8 -4.52 15.77 -12.58
CA ILE A 8 -5.58 14.88 -12.11
C ILE A 8 -6.18 14.21 -13.36
N ARG A 9 -6.34 12.88 -13.35
CA ARG A 9 -6.95 12.11 -14.46
C ARG A 9 -7.62 10.86 -13.92
N ALA A 10 -8.74 10.46 -14.52
CA ALA A 10 -9.49 9.26 -14.12
C ALA A 10 -8.64 7.98 -14.12
N SER A 11 -7.74 7.84 -15.10
CA SER A 11 -6.85 6.68 -15.22
C SER A 11 -5.91 6.51 -14.01
N HIS A 12 -5.47 7.61 -13.39
CA HIS A 12 -4.63 7.53 -12.18
C HIS A 12 -5.42 7.00 -10.98
N TYR A 13 -6.69 7.41 -10.84
CA TYR A 13 -7.58 6.87 -9.81
C TYR A 13 -7.93 5.41 -10.05
N GLY A 14 -8.10 5.00 -11.32
CA GLY A 14 -8.27 3.59 -11.68
C GLY A 14 -7.08 2.73 -11.22
N LEU A 15 -5.85 3.19 -11.47
CA LEU A 15 -4.64 2.50 -10.97
C LEU A 15 -4.57 2.47 -9.44
N MET A 16 -4.89 3.58 -8.77
CA MET A 16 -4.95 3.61 -7.31
C MET A 16 -6.00 2.64 -6.75
N LEU A 17 -7.15 2.52 -7.41
CA LEU A 17 -8.22 1.60 -7.01
C LEU A 17 -7.79 0.14 -7.15
N LEU A 18 -7.15 -0.23 -8.27
CA LEU A 18 -6.62 -1.58 -8.47
C LEU A 18 -5.57 -1.94 -7.41
N GLN A 19 -4.68 -1.00 -7.08
CA GLN A 19 -3.69 -1.20 -6.02
C GLN A 19 -4.34 -1.35 -4.64
N ALA A 20 -5.36 -0.56 -4.33
CA ALA A 20 -6.08 -0.65 -3.06
C ALA A 20 -6.86 -1.96 -2.93
N LEU A 21 -7.46 -2.46 -4.01
CA LEU A 21 -8.14 -3.76 -4.03
C LEU A 21 -7.16 -4.92 -3.82
N LEU A 22 -5.98 -4.86 -4.46
CA LEU A 22 -4.91 -5.84 -4.24
C LEU A 22 -4.46 -5.83 -2.78
N GLY A 23 -4.21 -4.65 -2.22
CA GLY A 23 -3.80 -4.49 -0.82
C GLY A 23 -4.86 -5.01 0.15
N LEU A 24 -6.14 -4.73 -0.13
CA LEU A 24 -7.26 -5.26 0.65
C LEU A 24 -7.29 -6.79 0.60
N ALA A 25 -7.14 -7.39 -0.58
CA ALA A 25 -7.14 -8.85 -0.74
C ALA A 25 -5.99 -9.53 0.04
N ILE A 26 -4.81 -8.91 0.07
CA ILE A 26 -3.66 -9.41 0.84
C ILE A 26 -3.93 -9.28 2.35
N ALA A 27 -4.45 -8.13 2.79
CA ALA A 27 -4.76 -7.90 4.19
C ALA A 27 -5.88 -8.84 4.69
N THR A 28 -6.93 -9.05 3.90
CA THR A 28 -8.03 -9.98 4.26
C THR A 28 -7.56 -11.42 4.30
N ARG A 29 -6.69 -11.85 3.38
CA ARG A 29 -6.03 -13.16 3.47
C ARG A 29 -5.31 -13.32 4.83
N GLN A 30 -4.58 -12.30 5.26
CA GLN A 30 -3.85 -12.36 6.54
C GLN A 30 -4.81 -12.44 7.74
N ILE A 31 -5.94 -11.71 7.69
CA ILE A 31 -7.00 -11.82 8.70
C ILE A 31 -7.55 -13.24 8.75
N PHE A 32 -7.86 -13.85 7.60
CA PHE A 32 -8.44 -15.20 7.55
C PHE A 32 -7.51 -16.28 8.11
N ILE A 33 -6.20 -16.14 7.92
CA ILE A 33 -5.22 -17.09 8.46
C ILE A 33 -5.21 -17.08 9.99
N HIS A 34 -5.47 -15.92 10.62
CA HIS A 34 -5.46 -15.75 12.08
C HIS A 34 -6.86 -15.81 12.70
N LEU A 35 -7.85 -16.30 11.96
CA LEU A 35 -9.23 -16.44 12.46
C LEU A 35 -9.45 -17.79 13.16
N GLY A 36 -8.56 -18.76 12.96
CA GLY A 36 -8.67 -20.11 13.54
C GLY A 36 -8.44 -20.13 15.06
N PRO A 37 -9.07 -21.07 15.78
CA PRO A 37 -8.80 -21.27 17.20
C PRO A 37 -7.32 -21.61 17.40
N ASP A 38 -6.73 -21.05 18.46
CA ASP A 38 -5.33 -21.25 18.87
C ASP A 38 -4.25 -20.65 17.93
N THR A 39 -4.61 -19.71 17.06
CA THR A 39 -3.62 -18.93 16.29
C THR A 39 -3.33 -17.59 16.98
N PRO A 40 -2.17 -17.41 17.66
CA PRO A 40 -1.77 -16.09 18.14
C PRO A 40 -1.54 -15.18 16.93
N GLY A 41 -2.04 -13.95 16.99
CA GLY A 41 -1.85 -12.98 15.92
C GLY A 41 -0.38 -12.62 15.73
N TYR A 42 -0.01 -12.25 14.50
CA TYR A 42 1.35 -11.84 14.18
C TYR A 42 1.61 -10.36 14.53
N GLY A 43 2.67 -10.13 15.32
CA GLY A 43 3.12 -8.79 15.75
C GLY A 43 2.39 -8.25 16.98
N GLU A 44 2.84 -7.11 17.51
CA GLU A 44 2.16 -6.46 18.63
C GLU A 44 0.89 -5.72 18.17
N PRO A 45 -0.23 -5.81 18.91
CA PRO A 45 -1.44 -5.09 18.59
C PRO A 45 -1.28 -3.59 18.86
N PHE A 46 -1.71 -2.78 17.90
CA PHE A 46 -1.81 -1.34 18.05
C PHE A 46 -3.28 -0.96 18.29
N LEU A 47 -3.55 -0.29 19.42
CA LEU A 47 -4.92 0.07 19.85
C LEU A 47 -5.88 -1.14 19.90
N GLY A 48 -5.37 -2.30 20.33
CA GLY A 48 -6.17 -3.53 20.46
C GLY A 48 -6.41 -4.29 19.15
N MET A 49 -5.82 -3.87 18.02
CA MET A 49 -5.92 -4.58 16.73
C MET A 49 -4.54 -4.78 16.10
N TYR A 50 -4.34 -5.91 15.42
CA TYR A 50 -3.10 -6.18 14.68
C TYR A 50 -2.97 -5.31 13.42
N PHE A 51 -1.74 -5.10 12.96
CA PHE A 51 -1.45 -4.24 11.80
C PHE A 51 -2.11 -4.71 10.50
N TYR A 52 -2.33 -6.01 10.33
CA TYR A 52 -3.04 -6.54 9.16
C TYR A 52 -4.52 -6.13 9.14
N THR A 53 -5.16 -6.01 10.31
CA THR A 53 -6.53 -5.49 10.44
C THR A 53 -6.58 -3.99 10.14
N TRP A 54 -5.63 -3.23 10.68
CA TRP A 54 -5.48 -1.81 10.34
C TRP A 54 -5.28 -1.58 8.85
N SER A 55 -4.45 -2.42 8.22
CA SER A 55 -4.20 -2.36 6.77
C SER A 55 -5.50 -2.55 5.98
N ALA A 56 -6.33 -3.54 6.34
CA ALA A 56 -7.63 -3.75 5.70
C ALA A 56 -8.56 -2.54 5.83
N LEU A 57 -8.66 -1.94 7.02
CA LEU A 57 -9.47 -0.73 7.25
C LEU A 57 -8.99 0.46 6.42
N ILE A 58 -7.67 0.66 6.35
CA ILE A 58 -7.08 1.75 5.57
C ILE A 58 -7.35 1.55 4.07
N PHE A 59 -7.23 0.32 3.55
CA PHE A 59 -7.55 0.06 2.14
C PHE A 59 -9.04 0.28 1.83
N LEU A 60 -9.95 -0.12 2.72
CA LEU A 60 -11.37 0.19 2.59
C LEU A 60 -11.62 1.70 2.57
N PHE A 61 -10.98 2.46 3.46
CA PHE A 61 -11.07 3.92 3.47
C PHE A 61 -10.53 4.55 2.19
N ILE A 62 -9.41 4.06 1.66
CA ILE A 62 -8.84 4.51 0.39
C ILE A 62 -9.80 4.26 -0.77
N ILE A 63 -10.41 3.06 -0.84
CA ILE A 63 -11.41 2.72 -1.88
C ILE A 63 -12.60 3.68 -1.79
N GLY A 64 -13.15 3.90 -0.59
CA GLY A 64 -14.24 4.85 -0.37
C GLY A 64 -13.86 6.27 -0.77
N PHE A 65 -12.66 6.72 -0.40
CA PHE A 65 -12.14 8.03 -0.78
C PHE A 65 -11.99 8.19 -2.30
N ILE A 66 -11.47 7.19 -3.00
CA ILE A 66 -11.37 7.19 -4.47
C ILE A 66 -12.76 7.23 -5.09
N ALA A 67 -13.71 6.44 -4.58
CA ALA A 67 -15.09 6.43 -5.08
C ALA A 67 -15.75 7.81 -4.92
N ILE A 68 -15.63 8.42 -3.75
CA ILE A 68 -16.13 9.78 -3.50
C ILE A 68 -15.44 10.80 -4.43
N ALA A 69 -14.12 10.72 -4.58
CA ALA A 69 -13.37 11.61 -5.46
C ALA A 69 -13.81 11.49 -6.93
N LEU A 70 -14.18 10.28 -7.38
CA LEU A 70 -14.68 10.05 -8.74
C LEU A 70 -16.08 10.63 -8.99
N LEU A 71 -16.90 10.82 -7.95
CA LEU A 71 -18.20 11.50 -8.08
C LEU A 71 -18.05 12.98 -8.43
N PHE A 72 -16.89 13.59 -8.14
CA PHE A 72 -16.61 14.99 -8.45
C PHE A 72 -15.94 15.13 -9.83
N GLU A 73 -16.70 14.88 -10.90
CA GLU A 73 -16.22 14.94 -12.31
C GLU A 73 -15.52 16.26 -12.65
N GLN A 74 -15.99 17.39 -12.11
CA GLN A 74 -15.45 18.73 -12.36
C GLN A 74 -13.97 18.90 -11.96
N GLY A 75 -13.43 18.03 -11.09
CA GLY A 75 -12.04 18.06 -10.66
C GLY A 75 -11.07 17.29 -11.57
N LEU A 76 -11.56 16.40 -12.42
CA LEU A 76 -10.75 15.42 -13.15
C LEU A 76 -10.04 15.97 -14.40
N ASP A 77 -10.49 17.10 -14.95
CA ASP A 77 -9.84 17.76 -16.10
C ASP A 77 -8.91 18.92 -15.71
N ARG A 78 -8.76 19.19 -14.40
CA ARG A 78 -7.83 20.23 -13.93
C ARG A 78 -6.39 19.76 -14.11
N GLN A 79 -5.65 20.47 -14.95
CA GLN A 79 -4.19 20.34 -15.09
C GLN A 79 -3.47 20.96 -13.88
N PHE A 80 -3.70 20.42 -12.69
CA PHE A 80 -2.92 20.78 -11.51
C PHE A 80 -1.58 20.06 -11.57
N LYS A 81 -0.51 20.80 -11.88
CA LYS A 81 0.88 20.31 -11.85
C LYS A 81 1.62 21.07 -10.77
N THR A 82 2.23 20.36 -9.84
CA THR A 82 3.10 21.00 -8.85
C THR A 82 4.46 21.30 -9.47
N THR A 83 4.89 22.55 -9.40
CA THR A 83 6.24 23.00 -9.79
C THR A 83 7.16 23.10 -8.57
N ASN A 84 6.64 22.83 -7.37
CA ASN A 84 7.42 22.92 -6.14
C ASN A 84 8.46 21.80 -6.09
N LYS A 85 9.74 22.18 -6.19
CA LYS A 85 10.88 21.25 -6.18
C LYS A 85 10.94 20.39 -4.90
N GLY A 86 10.51 20.93 -3.75
CA GLY A 86 10.47 20.19 -2.48
C GLY A 86 9.46 19.05 -2.50
N ILE A 87 8.24 19.30 -2.96
CA ILE A 87 7.19 18.27 -3.11
C ILE A 87 7.62 17.20 -4.12
N ILE A 88 8.27 17.63 -5.20
CA ILE A 88 8.82 16.72 -6.21
C ILE A 88 9.92 15.83 -5.60
N ALA A 89 10.85 16.41 -4.84
CA ALA A 89 11.92 15.65 -4.18
C ALA A 89 11.36 14.64 -3.18
N LEU A 90 10.40 15.05 -2.35
CA LEU A 90 9.71 14.16 -1.41
C LEU A 90 9.00 13.01 -2.13
N THR A 91 8.38 13.29 -3.27
CA THR A 91 7.72 12.29 -4.10
C THR A 91 8.72 11.23 -4.58
N TYR A 92 9.88 11.63 -5.10
CA TYR A 92 10.90 10.68 -5.53
C TYR A 92 11.53 9.91 -4.35
N LEU A 93 11.75 10.58 -3.22
CA LEU A 93 12.25 9.93 -2.01
C LEU A 93 11.31 8.80 -1.58
N PHE A 94 10.00 9.05 -1.56
CA PHE A 94 9.01 8.02 -1.23
C PHE A 94 9.01 6.87 -2.25
N LEU A 95 9.23 7.15 -3.54
CA LEU A 95 9.31 6.11 -4.57
C LEU A 95 10.53 5.21 -4.35
N ILE A 96 11.68 5.82 -4.07
CA ILE A 96 12.92 5.11 -3.74
C ILE A 96 12.73 4.26 -2.49
N LEU A 97 12.06 4.80 -1.46
CA LEU A 97 11.79 4.06 -0.24
C LEU A 97 10.92 2.82 -0.48
N ILE A 98 9.85 2.94 -1.28
CA ILE A 98 9.01 1.78 -1.64
C ILE A 98 9.84 0.73 -2.39
N LEU A 99 10.63 1.15 -3.38
CA LEU A 99 11.49 0.25 -4.14
C LEU A 99 12.53 -0.44 -3.24
N ALA A 100 13.17 0.31 -2.34
CA ALA A 100 14.14 -0.23 -1.40
C ALA A 100 13.51 -1.26 -0.46
N ASN A 101 12.30 -0.99 0.06
CA ASN A 101 11.56 -1.96 0.88
C ASN A 101 11.20 -3.21 0.07
N GLY A 102 10.70 -3.05 -1.15
CA GLY A 102 10.39 -4.18 -2.04
C GLY A 102 11.62 -5.03 -2.37
N ILE A 103 12.76 -4.41 -2.64
CA ILE A 103 14.04 -5.10 -2.86
C ILE A 103 14.48 -5.82 -1.59
N SER A 104 14.39 -5.18 -0.43
CA SER A 104 14.73 -5.81 0.86
C SER A 104 13.89 -7.04 1.12
N THR A 105 12.56 -6.93 0.96
CA THR A 105 11.64 -8.07 1.10
C THR A 105 11.96 -9.18 0.10
N PHE A 106 12.30 -8.85 -1.15
CA PHE A 106 12.68 -9.85 -2.14
C PHE A 106 14.01 -10.55 -1.79
N LEU A 107 14.99 -9.81 -1.27
CA LEU A 107 16.27 -10.39 -0.81
C LEU A 107 16.09 -11.28 0.42
N GLU A 108 15.11 -10.96 1.27
CA GLU A 108 14.81 -11.68 2.49
C GLU A 108 13.98 -12.95 2.23
N CYS A 109 12.94 -12.85 1.41
CA CYS A 109 11.97 -13.92 1.18
C CYS A 109 12.25 -14.77 -0.06
N GLY A 110 12.99 -14.22 -1.04
CA GLY A 110 13.15 -14.84 -2.36
C GLY A 110 11.82 -14.95 -3.13
N PRO A 111 11.72 -15.87 -4.11
CA PRO A 111 10.50 -16.08 -4.91
C PRO A 111 9.42 -16.91 -4.18
N TYR A 112 9.67 -17.35 -2.95
CA TYR A 112 8.79 -18.24 -2.19
C TYR A 112 8.05 -17.48 -1.07
N VAL A 113 7.16 -18.18 -0.35
CA VAL A 113 6.45 -17.61 0.81
C VAL A 113 7.46 -17.30 1.91
N CYS A 114 7.47 -16.04 2.36
CA CYS A 114 8.33 -15.63 3.46
C CYS A 114 7.91 -16.32 4.77
N PRO A 115 8.86 -16.79 5.59
CA PRO A 115 8.55 -17.20 6.95
C PRO A 115 8.00 -16.02 7.75
N ASP A 116 7.17 -16.28 8.76
CA ASP A 116 6.56 -15.21 9.57
C ASP A 116 7.63 -14.33 10.23
N ASN A 117 8.73 -14.90 10.71
CA ASN A 117 9.87 -14.16 11.28
C ASN A 117 11.21 -14.60 10.64
N PRO A 118 11.65 -13.97 9.54
CA PRO A 118 12.97 -14.20 8.97
C PRO A 118 14.05 -13.59 9.88
N THR A 119 15.09 -14.37 10.19
CA THR A 119 16.28 -13.91 10.95
C THR A 119 17.53 -13.82 10.08
N VAL A 120 17.44 -14.24 8.82
CA VAL A 120 18.52 -14.27 7.83
C VAL A 120 17.95 -14.00 6.45
N TYR A 121 18.69 -13.24 5.63
CA TYR A 121 18.33 -12.99 4.24
C TYR A 121 18.56 -14.24 3.39
N TYR A 122 17.56 -14.65 2.60
CA TYR A 122 17.62 -15.84 1.76
C TYR A 122 18.85 -15.87 0.84
N PHE A 123 19.23 -14.73 0.24
CA PHE A 123 20.37 -14.64 -0.70
C PHE A 123 21.74 -14.43 -0.05
N PHE A 124 21.80 -14.13 1.25
CA PHE A 124 23.07 -13.98 2.00
C PHE A 124 23.31 -15.13 2.99
N LYS A 125 22.61 -16.24 2.77
CA LYS A 125 22.75 -17.48 3.55
C LYS A 125 23.93 -18.31 3.06
#